data_AF-A0A7V0MGK8-F1
#
_entry.id   AF-A0A7V0MGK8-F1
#
_cell.length_a   1.000
_cell.length_b   1.000
_cell.length_c   1.000
_cell.angle_alpha   90.00
_cell.angle_beta   90.00
_cell.angle_gamma   90.00
#
_symmetry.space_group_name_H-M   'P 1'
#
loop_
_entity.id
_entity.type
_entity.pdbx_description
1 polymer ?
#
loop_
_entity_poly.entity_id
_entity_poly.type
_entity_poly.pdbx_seq_one_letter_code
_entity_poly.pdbx_strand_id
1 'polypeptide(L)'
;AVKFAFGATIALRKSTLENIGGFEVLYPYLADDYQLGNRVAKKNLKVKIADEIVEHMVGERRWADFFRQQLRWAVTCRVCQPVGYFFSVLSHGVSLATLNLFVNSHAKISFLLWVASLGIRYLTCFKVNSKYLKNQEVKSVLWILPFKDFFSTFIWATSFVVNKVYWAGNYFRVNRDGTMEPLK
;
A
#
# COMPACT_ATOMS: atom_id res chain seq x y z
N ALA A 1 18.03 -8.68 3.25
CA ALA A 1 17.32 -8.88 1.97
C ALA A 1 15.83 -8.86 2.27
N VAL A 2 15.02 -8.29 1.38
CA VAL A 2 13.56 -8.28 1.57
C VAL A 2 12.98 -9.67 1.28
N LYS A 3 11.73 -9.90 1.69
CA LYS A 3 11.02 -11.18 1.50
C LYS A 3 9.84 -11.06 0.52
N PHE A 4 9.82 -10.00 -0.28
CA PHE A 4 8.76 -9.69 -1.24
C PHE A 4 9.38 -8.93 -2.41
N ALA A 5 8.70 -8.92 -3.55
CA ALA A 5 9.03 -8.08 -4.69
C ALA A 5 7.94 -7.01 -4.89
N PHE A 6 8.21 -6.02 -5.73
CA PHE A 6 7.26 -4.98 -6.12
C PHE A 6 6.84 -5.17 -7.57
N GLY A 7 5.54 -5.25 -7.84
CA GLY A 7 4.98 -5.55 -9.16
C GLY A 7 5.20 -4.50 -10.25
N ALA A 8 5.92 -3.40 -9.98
CA ALA A 8 6.27 -2.44 -11.04
C ALA A 8 7.22 -3.07 -12.06
N THR A 9 8.35 -3.63 -11.59
CA THR A 9 9.31 -4.37 -12.41
C THR A 9 10.03 -5.40 -11.55
N ILE A 10 10.06 -6.66 -12.00
CA ILE A 10 10.75 -7.75 -11.31
C ILE A 10 11.65 -8.50 -12.30
N ALA A 11 12.92 -8.68 -11.93
CA ALA A 11 13.87 -9.48 -12.69
C ALA A 11 14.37 -10.66 -11.85
N LEU A 12 14.39 -11.86 -12.44
CA LEU A 12 14.92 -13.08 -11.84
C LEU A 12 15.50 -13.99 -12.91
N ARG A 13 16.36 -14.93 -12.50
CA ARG A 13 16.87 -15.95 -13.42
C ARG A 13 15.77 -16.94 -13.76
N LYS A 14 15.73 -17.41 -15.01
CA LYS A 14 14.82 -18.48 -15.45
C LYS A 14 14.92 -19.72 -14.53
N SER A 15 16.13 -20.15 -14.21
CA SER A 15 16.35 -21.28 -13.29
C SER A 15 15.79 -21.04 -11.89
N THR A 16 15.80 -19.79 -11.40
CA THR A 16 15.18 -19.44 -10.11
C THR A 16 13.65 -19.58 -10.19
N LEU A 17 13.04 -19.14 -11.28
CA LEU A 17 11.59 -19.28 -11.51
C LEU A 17 11.17 -20.76 -11.58
N GLU A 18 11.92 -21.58 -12.31
CA GLU A 18 11.69 -23.03 -12.39
C GLU A 18 11.80 -23.69 -11.00
N ASN A 19 12.83 -23.33 -10.23
CA ASN A 19 13.07 -23.87 -8.89
C ASN A 19 11.99 -23.53 -7.85
N ILE A 20 11.19 -22.47 -8.07
CA ILE A 20 10.06 -22.11 -7.20
C ILE A 20 8.72 -22.66 -7.67
N GLY A 21 8.69 -23.37 -8.82
CA GLY A 21 7.49 -23.99 -9.39
C GLY A 21 6.85 -23.25 -10.57
N GLY A 22 7.56 -22.31 -11.20
CA GLY A 22 7.04 -21.56 -12.34
C GLY A 22 6.01 -20.48 -11.96
N PHE A 23 5.26 -20.00 -12.95
CA PHE A 23 4.18 -19.01 -12.72
C PHE A 23 2.90 -19.62 -12.18
N GLU A 24 2.66 -20.92 -12.41
CA GLU A 24 1.43 -21.60 -12.01
C GLU A 24 1.18 -21.56 -10.50
N VAL A 25 2.24 -21.60 -9.71
CA VAL A 25 2.13 -21.52 -8.25
C VAL A 25 1.76 -20.12 -7.73
N LEU A 26 1.77 -19.11 -8.60
CA LEU A 26 1.38 -17.73 -8.28
C LEU A 26 -0.06 -17.44 -8.68
N TYR A 27 -0.59 -18.15 -9.70
CA TYR A 27 -1.93 -17.96 -10.25
C TYR A 27 -3.05 -17.81 -9.22
N PRO A 28 -3.15 -18.64 -8.15
CA PRO A 28 -4.27 -18.52 -7.24
C PRO A 28 -4.18 -17.30 -6.32
N TYR A 29 -3.05 -16.58 -6.26
CA TYR A 29 -2.83 -15.51 -5.29
C TYR A 29 -3.16 -14.12 -5.83
N LEU A 30 -3.72 -13.27 -4.96
CA LEU A 30 -3.98 -11.85 -5.25
C LEU A 30 -2.69 -11.03 -5.50
N ALA A 31 -1.60 -11.43 -4.85
CA ALA A 31 -0.33 -10.72 -4.81
C ALA A 31 0.78 -11.57 -5.43
N ASP A 32 0.81 -11.66 -6.75
CA ASP A 32 1.80 -12.44 -7.50
C ASP A 32 3.24 -11.96 -7.22
N ASP A 33 3.46 -10.64 -7.17
CA ASP A 33 4.74 -10.01 -6.85
C ASP A 33 5.27 -10.36 -5.45
N TYR A 34 4.42 -10.27 -4.43
CA TYR A 34 4.73 -10.66 -3.06
C TYR A 34 5.07 -12.16 -3.02
N GLN A 35 4.25 -13.00 -3.64
CA GLN A 35 4.45 -14.46 -3.61
C GLN A 35 5.73 -14.86 -4.34
N LEU A 36 6.04 -14.23 -5.47
CA LEU A 36 7.27 -14.43 -6.21
C LEU A 36 8.50 -14.15 -5.32
N GLY A 37 8.55 -12.95 -4.72
CA GLY A 37 9.65 -12.58 -3.82
C GLY A 37 9.74 -13.47 -2.58
N ASN A 38 8.60 -13.81 -1.96
CA ASN A 38 8.55 -14.67 -0.77
C ASN A 38 9.04 -16.09 -1.06
N ARG A 39 8.65 -16.68 -2.19
CA ARG A 39 9.10 -18.01 -2.62
C ARG A 39 10.60 -18.03 -2.94
N VAL A 40 11.12 -16.99 -3.58
CA VAL A 40 12.56 -16.84 -3.81
C VAL A 40 13.32 -16.75 -2.48
N ALA A 41 12.85 -15.92 -1.54
CA ALA A 41 13.47 -15.78 -0.23
C ALA A 41 13.47 -17.10 0.57
N LYS A 42 12.39 -17.90 0.46
CA LYS A 42 12.29 -19.24 1.07
C LYS A 42 13.27 -20.26 0.49
N LYS A 43 13.83 -20.02 -0.70
CA LYS A 43 14.94 -20.81 -1.28
C LYS A 43 16.32 -20.32 -0.84
N ASN A 44 16.40 -19.51 0.22
CA ASN A 44 17.62 -18.88 0.72
C ASN A 44 18.34 -17.97 -0.31
N LEU A 45 17.63 -17.55 -1.35
CA LEU A 45 18.11 -16.56 -2.31
C LEU A 45 17.81 -15.15 -1.81
N LYS A 46 18.61 -14.17 -2.26
CA LYS A 46 18.45 -12.77 -1.87
C LYS A 46 17.50 -12.07 -2.82
N VAL A 47 16.42 -11.49 -2.29
CA VAL A 47 15.62 -10.48 -3.00
C VAL A 47 16.14 -9.09 -2.63
N LYS A 48 16.49 -8.31 -3.65
CA LYS A 48 16.99 -6.93 -3.53
C LYS A 48 16.01 -5.98 -4.21
N ILE A 49 15.88 -4.80 -3.64
CA ILE A 49 15.20 -3.66 -4.28
C ILE A 49 16.27 -2.93 -5.07
N ALA A 50 15.96 -2.58 -6.31
CA ALA A 50 16.84 -1.79 -7.16
C ALA A 50 16.77 -0.32 -6.72
N ASP A 51 17.87 0.43 -6.84
CA ASP A 51 17.94 1.84 -6.38
C ASP A 51 17.31 2.82 -7.39
N GLU A 52 16.78 2.29 -8.50
CA GLU A 52 16.14 3.03 -9.57
C GLU A 52 14.70 3.43 -9.24
N ILE A 53 14.37 4.68 -9.54
CA ILE A 53 13.00 5.20 -9.49
C ILE A 53 12.34 4.86 -10.82
N VAL A 54 11.23 4.12 -10.76
CA VAL A 54 10.41 3.80 -11.93
C VAL A 54 9.19 4.73 -11.99
N GLU A 55 8.83 5.14 -13.19
CA GLU A 55 7.62 5.92 -13.43
C GLU A 55 6.40 5.00 -13.52
N HIS A 56 5.26 5.49 -13.03
CA HIS A 56 3.99 4.77 -13.10
C HIS A 56 2.97 5.58 -13.88
N MET A 57 2.45 5.00 -14.97
CA MET A 57 1.41 5.62 -15.76
C MET A 57 0.05 5.40 -15.12
N VAL A 58 -0.62 6.49 -14.75
CA VAL A 58 -1.98 6.45 -14.22
C VAL A 58 -2.94 6.98 -15.29
N GLY A 59 -3.65 6.08 -15.97
CA GLY A 59 -4.74 6.47 -16.86
C GLY A 59 -5.94 7.07 -16.11
N GLU A 60 -6.81 7.76 -16.85
CA GLU A 60 -8.06 8.34 -16.34
C GLU A 60 -8.97 7.28 -15.73
N ARG A 61 -9.55 7.59 -14.57
CA ARG A 61 -10.37 6.65 -13.78
C ARG A 61 -11.53 7.37 -13.12
N ARG A 62 -12.66 6.69 -13.00
CA ARG A 62 -13.76 7.16 -12.16
C ARG A 62 -13.37 6.98 -10.69
N TRP A 63 -13.92 7.80 -9.81
CA TRP A 63 -13.71 7.68 -8.35
C TRP A 63 -14.00 6.27 -7.81
N ALA A 64 -15.01 5.58 -8.36
CA ALA A 64 -15.32 4.21 -7.97
C ALA A 64 -14.20 3.22 -8.31
N ASP A 65 -13.52 3.38 -9.45
CA ASP A 65 -12.39 2.54 -9.86
C ASP A 65 -11.19 2.78 -8.95
N PHE A 66 -10.91 4.04 -8.64
CA PHE A 66 -9.88 4.41 -7.68
C PHE A 66 -10.15 3.77 -6.30
N PHE A 67 -11.37 3.92 -5.78
CA PHE A 67 -11.75 3.32 -4.50
C PHE A 67 -11.56 1.80 -4.48
N ARG A 68 -12.07 1.10 -5.51
CA ARG A 68 -11.93 -0.35 -5.65
C ARG A 68 -10.46 -0.78 -5.67
N GLN A 69 -9.61 -0.04 -6.37
CA GLN A 69 -8.18 -0.34 -6.44
C GLN A 69 -7.48 -0.12 -5.09
N GLN A 70 -7.74 1.00 -4.42
CA GLN A 70 -7.15 1.29 -3.11
C GLN A 70 -7.56 0.24 -2.09
N LEU A 71 -8.83 -0.15 -2.08
CA LEU A 71 -9.34 -1.19 -1.21
C LEU A 71 -8.73 -2.56 -1.54
N ARG A 72 -8.59 -2.90 -2.83
CA ARG A 72 -7.90 -4.13 -3.26
C ARG A 72 -6.47 -4.15 -2.75
N TRP A 73 -5.69 -3.09 -2.94
CA TRP A 73 -4.31 -3.00 -2.44
C TRP A 73 -4.25 -3.12 -0.91
N ALA A 74 -5.17 -2.50 -0.19
CA ALA A 74 -5.27 -2.62 1.26
C ALA A 74 -5.53 -4.08 1.70
N VAL A 75 -6.46 -4.77 1.04
CA VAL A 75 -6.72 -6.19 1.25
C VAL A 75 -5.49 -7.04 0.91
N THR A 76 -4.79 -6.73 -0.18
CA THR A 76 -3.51 -7.37 -0.56
C THR A 76 -2.48 -7.26 0.56
N CYS A 77 -2.21 -6.05 1.06
CA CYS A 77 -1.27 -5.86 2.17
C CYS A 77 -1.70 -6.61 3.43
N ARG A 78 -3.00 -6.59 3.75
CA ARG A 78 -3.56 -7.31 4.90
C ARG A 78 -3.33 -8.81 4.83
N VAL A 79 -3.53 -9.45 3.67
CA VAL A 79 -3.33 -10.90 3.54
C VAL A 79 -1.85 -11.30 3.43
N CYS A 80 -1.02 -10.45 2.84
CA CYS A 80 0.42 -10.72 2.69
C CYS A 80 1.19 -10.52 4.00
N GLN A 81 0.88 -9.48 4.77
CA GLN A 81 1.60 -9.13 6.01
C GLN A 81 0.63 -8.67 7.09
N PRO A 82 -0.26 -9.54 7.62
CA PRO A 82 -1.38 -9.14 8.47
C PRO A 82 -0.96 -8.37 9.72
N VAL A 83 0.08 -8.84 10.41
CA VAL A 83 0.57 -8.20 11.64
C VAL A 83 1.20 -6.83 11.32
N GLY A 84 2.09 -6.77 10.33
CA GLY A 84 2.72 -5.51 9.93
C GLY A 84 1.71 -4.50 9.40
N TYR A 85 0.70 -4.97 8.67
CA TYR A 85 -0.39 -4.14 8.16
C TYR A 85 -1.32 -3.66 9.27
N PHE A 86 -1.60 -4.47 10.29
CA PHE A 86 -2.34 -4.00 11.47
C PHE A 86 -1.62 -2.86 12.18
N PHE A 87 -0.33 -3.02 12.45
CA PHE A 87 0.47 -1.97 13.10
C PHE A 87 0.83 -0.81 12.18
N SER A 88 0.51 -0.87 10.87
CA SER A 88 0.72 0.28 9.97
C SER A 88 -0.11 1.49 10.36
N VAL A 89 -1.17 1.33 11.17
CA VAL A 89 -1.94 2.43 11.74
C VAL A 89 -1.07 3.43 12.49
N LEU A 90 0.05 3.00 13.08
CA LEU A 90 1.01 3.89 13.76
C LEU A 90 1.65 4.92 12.81
N SER A 91 1.65 4.64 11.51
CA SER A 91 2.11 5.59 10.48
C SER A 91 1.03 6.60 10.05
N HIS A 92 -0.22 6.46 10.53
CA HIS A 92 -1.34 7.34 10.19
C HIS A 92 -1.32 8.59 11.10
N GLY A 93 -0.20 9.30 11.11
CA GLY A 93 0.12 10.35 12.08
C GLY A 93 -0.88 11.51 12.12
N VAL A 94 -1.41 11.93 10.97
CA VAL A 94 -2.43 13.00 10.91
C VAL A 94 -3.74 12.55 11.55
N SER A 95 -4.19 11.33 11.23
CA SER A 95 -5.42 10.76 11.79
C SER A 95 -5.32 10.53 13.29
N LEU A 96 -4.20 9.96 13.76
CA LEU A 96 -3.95 9.72 15.17
C LEU A 96 -3.82 11.02 15.97
N ALA A 97 -3.10 12.03 15.43
CA ALA A 97 -2.99 13.33 16.08
C ALA A 97 -4.35 14.04 16.15
N THR A 98 -5.19 13.88 15.12
CA THR A 98 -6.56 14.42 15.10
C THR A 98 -7.43 13.75 16.16
N LEU A 99 -7.37 12.41 16.25
CA LEU A 99 -8.06 11.67 17.30
C LEU A 99 -7.61 12.12 18.71
N ASN A 100 -6.30 12.25 18.93
CA ASN A 100 -5.73 12.73 20.18
C ASN A 100 -6.21 14.14 20.56
N LEU A 101 -6.37 15.03 19.57
CA LEU A 101 -6.88 16.38 19.79
C LEU A 101 -8.31 16.37 20.34
N PHE A 102 -9.20 15.56 19.75
CA PHE A 102 -10.60 15.46 20.18
C PHE A 102 -10.76 14.75 21.52
N VAL A 103 -10.04 13.63 21.74
CA VAL A 103 -10.11 12.87 22.99
C VAL A 103 -9.65 13.71 24.19
N ASN A 104 -8.69 14.62 24.00
CA ASN A 104 -8.18 15.49 25.05
C ASN A 104 -8.83 16.88 25.09
N SER A 105 -10.06 17.02 24.59
CA SER A 105 -10.82 18.29 24.62
C SER A 105 -10.03 19.50 24.11
N HIS A 106 -9.25 19.32 23.06
CA HIS A 106 -8.42 20.37 22.45
C HIS A 106 -7.36 20.97 23.40
N ALA A 107 -6.83 20.18 24.35
CA ALA A 107 -5.73 20.60 25.20
C ALA A 107 -4.55 21.17 24.38
N LYS A 108 -3.87 22.19 24.93
CA LYS A 108 -2.77 22.91 24.25
C LYS A 108 -1.71 21.96 23.69
N ILE A 109 -1.29 20.97 24.47
CA ILE A 109 -0.28 20.00 24.03
C ILE A 109 -0.77 19.15 22.85
N SER A 110 -2.03 18.71 22.86
CA SER A 110 -2.62 17.93 21.77
C SER A 110 -2.76 18.76 20.49
N PHE A 111 -3.09 20.05 20.63
CA PHE A 111 -3.09 20.99 19.50
C PHE A 111 -1.70 21.18 18.92
N LEU A 112 -0.68 21.38 19.75
CA LEU A 112 0.72 21.50 19.29
C LEU A 112 1.19 20.23 18.56
N LEU A 113 0.89 19.04 19.09
CA LEU A 113 1.20 17.77 18.43
C LEU A 113 0.48 17.62 17.09
N TRP A 114 -0.78 18.05 17.00
CA TRP A 114 -1.54 18.05 15.77
C TRP A 114 -0.94 18.97 14.70
N VAL A 115 -0.61 20.21 15.07
CA VAL A 115 0.09 21.17 14.19
C VAL A 115 1.45 20.62 13.75
N ALA A 116 2.23 20.05 14.67
CA ALA A 116 3.53 19.46 14.36
C ALA A 116 3.42 18.27 13.40
N SER A 117 2.45 17.38 13.62
CA SER A 117 2.17 16.23 12.75
C SER A 117 1.82 16.67 11.32
N LEU A 118 0.94 17.66 11.18
CA LEU A 118 0.64 18.28 9.89
C LEU A 118 1.88 18.92 9.25
N GLY A 119 2.63 19.73 10.02
CA GLY A 119 3.84 20.38 9.52
C GLY A 119 4.87 19.39 8.96
N ILE A 120 5.17 18.32 9.70
CA ILE A 120 6.07 17.24 9.26
C ILE A 120 5.51 16.56 8.01
N ARG A 121 4.19 16.34 7.96
CA ARG A 121 3.53 15.67 6.84
C ARG A 121 3.63 16.48 5.55
N TYR A 122 3.30 17.77 5.60
CA TYR A 122 3.42 18.71 4.48
C TYR A 122 4.88 18.83 4.04
N LEU A 123 5.81 19.01 4.99
CA LEU A 123 7.23 19.15 4.69
C LEU A 123 7.80 17.91 4.00
N THR A 124 7.48 16.72 4.51
CA THR A 124 7.93 15.45 3.93
C THR A 124 7.33 15.25 2.53
N CYS A 125 6.02 15.48 2.37
CA CYS A 125 5.36 15.37 1.07
C CYS A 125 6.00 16.31 0.03
N PHE A 126 6.20 17.58 0.40
CA PHE A 126 6.81 18.56 -0.48
C PHE A 126 8.26 18.21 -0.82
N LYS A 127 9.10 17.88 0.17
CA LYS A 127 10.52 17.55 -0.05
C LYS A 127 10.69 16.29 -0.91
N VAL A 128 9.92 15.24 -0.65
CA VAL A 128 9.99 13.99 -1.44
C VAL A 128 9.60 14.26 -2.89
N ASN A 129 8.48 14.94 -3.12
CA ASN A 129 8.00 15.21 -4.48
C ASN A 129 8.90 16.19 -5.24
N SER A 130 9.33 17.28 -4.62
CA SER A 130 10.13 18.32 -5.30
C SER A 130 11.57 17.88 -5.57
N LYS A 131 12.24 17.30 -4.56
CA LYS A 131 13.68 17.00 -4.63
C LYS A 131 13.98 15.66 -5.28
N TYR A 132 13.19 14.63 -4.98
CA TYR A 132 13.50 13.25 -5.38
C TYR A 132 12.67 12.80 -6.57
N LEU A 133 11.37 13.08 -6.58
CA LEU A 133 10.47 12.70 -7.68
C LEU A 133 10.38 13.75 -8.79
N LYS A 134 10.91 14.97 -8.56
CA LYS A 134 10.81 16.13 -9.47
C LYS A 134 9.37 16.42 -9.94
N ASN A 135 8.39 16.09 -9.11
CA ASN A 135 6.98 16.29 -9.39
C ASN A 135 6.60 17.76 -9.18
N GLN A 136 6.42 18.49 -10.27
CA GLN A 136 6.06 19.91 -10.30
C GLN A 136 4.63 20.17 -9.78
N GLU A 137 3.74 19.20 -9.93
CA GLU A 137 2.31 19.33 -9.57
C GLU A 137 2.08 19.30 -8.07
N VAL A 138 3.06 18.90 -7.25
CA VAL A 138 2.87 18.80 -5.80
C VAL A 138 2.29 20.08 -5.20
N LYS A 139 2.73 21.25 -5.67
CA LYS A 139 2.28 22.56 -5.16
C LYS A 139 0.77 22.79 -5.35
N SER A 140 0.18 22.32 -6.45
CA SER A 140 -1.26 22.50 -6.72
C SER A 140 -2.14 21.54 -5.92
N VAL A 141 -1.58 20.40 -5.48
CA VAL A 141 -2.34 19.34 -4.80
C VAL A 141 -2.07 19.23 -3.29
N LEU A 142 -1.13 20.00 -2.72
CA LEU A 142 -0.79 19.91 -1.29
C LEU A 142 -2.01 20.10 -0.36
N TRP A 143 -2.97 20.93 -0.75
CA TRP A 143 -4.15 21.20 0.08
C TRP A 143 -5.03 19.95 0.33
N ILE A 144 -5.02 18.96 -0.58
CA ILE A 144 -5.83 17.73 -0.44
C ILE A 144 -5.15 16.69 0.48
N LEU A 145 -3.91 16.93 0.90
CA LEU A 145 -3.08 15.97 1.63
C LEU A 145 -3.75 15.44 2.92
N PRO A 146 -4.35 16.28 3.79
CA PRO A 146 -5.01 15.78 5.00
C PRO A 146 -6.21 14.88 4.67
N PHE A 147 -7.03 15.27 3.68
CA PHE A 147 -8.15 14.45 3.21
C PHE A 147 -7.68 13.08 2.71
N LYS A 148 -6.57 13.06 1.98
CA LYS A 148 -5.94 11.82 1.51
C LYS A 148 -5.48 10.95 2.68
N ASP A 149 -4.93 11.52 3.74
CA ASP A 149 -4.46 10.75 4.91
C ASP A 149 -5.63 10.15 5.72
N PHE A 150 -6.74 10.89 5.88
CA PHE A 150 -7.97 10.35 6.45
C PHE A 150 -8.57 9.26 5.56
N PHE A 151 -8.60 9.47 4.24
CA PHE A 151 -9.06 8.47 3.29
C PHE A 151 -8.21 7.19 3.33
N SER A 152 -6.88 7.30 3.42
CA SER A 152 -6.00 6.13 3.60
C SER A 152 -6.30 5.40 4.92
N THR A 153 -6.65 6.12 5.99
CA THR A 153 -7.07 5.53 7.27
C THR A 153 -8.41 4.81 7.16
N PHE A 154 -9.36 5.39 6.44
CA PHE A 154 -10.64 4.78 6.15
C PHE A 154 -10.50 3.50 5.33
N ILE A 155 -9.69 3.52 4.26
CA ILE A 155 -9.37 2.34 3.46
C ILE A 155 -8.71 1.24 4.31
N TRP A 156 -7.76 1.63 5.17
CA TRP A 156 -7.11 0.70 6.11
C TRP A 156 -8.13 0.00 7.02
N ALA A 157 -9.00 0.77 7.69
CA ALA A 157 -10.02 0.20 8.57
C ALA A 157 -11.01 -0.70 7.80
N THR A 158 -11.46 -0.24 6.64
CA THR A 158 -12.42 -0.99 5.78
C THR A 158 -11.82 -2.30 5.28
N SER A 159 -10.51 -2.37 5.06
CA SER A 159 -9.87 -3.58 4.55
C SER A 159 -10.00 -4.79 5.49
N PHE A 160 -10.18 -4.58 6.81
CA PHE A 160 -10.32 -5.67 7.78
C PHE A 160 -11.68 -6.38 7.70
N VAL A 161 -12.71 -5.69 7.24
CA VAL A 161 -14.06 -6.26 7.06
C VAL A 161 -14.32 -6.71 5.63
N VAL A 162 -13.54 -6.21 4.66
CA VAL A 162 -13.69 -6.56 3.25
C VAL A 162 -12.80 -7.74 2.86
N ASN A 163 -13.42 -8.73 2.23
CA ASN A 163 -12.76 -9.85 1.55
C ASN A 163 -13.17 -9.97 0.07
N LYS A 164 -14.07 -9.13 -0.44
CA LYS A 164 -14.47 -9.09 -1.85
C LYS A 164 -13.71 -7.97 -2.56
N VAL A 165 -12.99 -8.31 -3.64
CA VAL A 165 -12.25 -7.36 -4.45
C VAL A 165 -12.68 -7.44 -5.91
N TYR A 166 -12.58 -6.33 -6.63
CA TYR A 166 -12.81 -6.28 -8.07
C TYR A 166 -11.47 -6.19 -8.79
N TRP A 167 -11.24 -7.08 -9.75
CA TRP A 167 -9.99 -7.14 -10.50
C TRP A 167 -10.22 -7.74 -11.89
N ALA A 168 -9.56 -7.20 -12.92
CA ALA A 168 -9.63 -7.69 -14.29
C ALA A 168 -11.07 -8.00 -14.79
N GLY A 169 -12.03 -7.10 -14.51
CA GLY A 169 -13.43 -7.27 -14.94
C GLY A 169 -14.30 -8.15 -14.05
N ASN A 170 -13.74 -8.79 -13.02
CA ASN A 170 -14.41 -9.83 -12.25
C ASN A 170 -14.34 -9.55 -10.74
N TYR A 171 -15.29 -10.13 -9.99
CA TYR A 171 -15.26 -10.09 -8.54
C TYR A 171 -14.64 -11.37 -7.98
N PHE A 172 -13.75 -11.19 -7.00
CA PHE A 172 -13.08 -12.29 -6.31
C PHE A 172 -13.33 -12.18 -4.81
N ARG A 173 -13.47 -13.34 -4.16
CA ARG A 173 -13.31 -13.48 -2.71
C ARG A 173 -11.84 -13.78 -2.42
N VAL A 174 -11.26 -13.07 -1.47
CA VAL A 174 -9.88 -13.22 -1.04
C VAL A 174 -9.86 -14.01 0.28
N ASN A 175 -9.20 -15.14 0.26
CA ASN A 175 -9.00 -16.00 1.41
C ASN A 175 -7.90 -15.47 2.34
N ARG A 176 -7.82 -16.02 3.55
CA ARG A 176 -6.85 -15.58 4.57
C ARG A 176 -5.39 -15.82 4.16
N ASP A 177 -5.15 -16.83 3.33
CA ASP A 177 -3.83 -17.14 2.76
C ASP A 177 -3.47 -16.28 1.55
N GLY A 178 -4.36 -15.38 1.15
CA GLY A 178 -4.21 -14.48 0.00
C GLY A 178 -4.60 -15.10 -1.34
N THR A 179 -5.18 -16.29 -1.35
CA THR A 179 -5.75 -16.87 -2.59
C THR A 179 -7.06 -16.19 -2.98
N MET A 180 -7.39 -16.22 -4.27
CA MET A 180 -8.58 -15.62 -4.86
C MET A 180 -9.50 -16.70 -5.43
N GLU A 181 -10.79 -16.58 -5.11
CA GLU A 181 -11.85 -17.41 -5.67
C GLU A 181 -12.83 -16.53 -6.46
N PRO A 182 -13.15 -16.84 -7.72
CA PRO A 182 -14.12 -16.06 -8.48
C PRO A 182 -15.49 -16.15 -7.82
N LEU A 183 -16.15 -15.01 -7.68
CA LEU A 183 -17.55 -14.95 -7.28
C LEU A 183 -18.40 -15.09 -8.55
N LYS A 184 -19.14 -16.21 -8.64
CA LYS A 184 -20.15 -16.43 -9.68
C LYS A 184 -21.22 -15.33 -9.65
#